data_AF-A0AAX2QQB9-F1
#
_entry.id   AF-A0AAX2QQB9-F1
#
_cell.length_a   1.000
_cell.length_b   1.000
_cell.length_c   1.000
_cell.angle_alpha   90.00
_cell.angle_beta   90.00
_cell.angle_gamma   90.00
#
_symmetry.space_group_name_H-M   'P 1'
#
loop_
_entity.id
_entity.type
_entity.pdbx_description
1 polymer ?
#
loop_
_entity_poly.entity_id
_entity_poly.type
_entity_poly.pdbx_seq_one_letter_code
_entity_poly.pdbx_strand_id
1 'polypeptide(L)'
;MGRIAAGGQGLTPEVKLWPRIAATGAPVYTAPMRLRADIFVSALLRRVFASGDFAAVEKKGAEEAGAIFIRQHFRNGLETLYAPAPQTAFDEGQAGDRLFEVRLSRSDPEAVRAMLERERKFDPDLWIVELEAEELGDMIPLAKGG
;
A
#
# COMPACT_ATOMS: atom_id res chain seq x y z
N MET A 1 -10.13 -49.76 48.88
CA MET A 1 -11.57 -49.90 49.20
C MET A 1 -11.70 -49.66 50.71
N GLY A 2 -12.26 -48.53 51.13
CA GLY A 2 -12.40 -48.18 52.56
C GLY A 2 -12.37 -46.68 52.83
N ARG A 3 -13.54 -46.03 52.77
CA ARG A 3 -13.83 -44.68 53.29
C ARG A 3 -14.03 -44.78 54.81
N ILE A 4 -13.70 -43.73 55.57
CA ILE A 4 -14.67 -42.84 56.29
C ILE A 4 -13.97 -41.63 56.97
N ALA A 5 -14.67 -40.49 56.89
CA ALA A 5 -14.45 -39.19 57.57
C ALA A 5 -14.73 -39.29 59.09
N ALA A 6 -14.57 -38.31 60.00
CA ALA A 6 -14.54 -36.85 60.04
C ALA A 6 -13.85 -36.45 61.39
N GLY A 7 -13.48 -35.23 61.77
CA GLY A 7 -13.69 -33.85 61.31
C GLY A 7 -12.99 -32.92 62.32
N GLY A 8 -12.96 -31.61 62.05
CA GLY A 8 -12.39 -30.63 62.98
C GLY A 8 -12.19 -29.28 62.33
N GLN A 9 -13.22 -28.44 62.43
CA GLN A 9 -13.26 -27.07 61.91
C GLN A 9 -12.30 -26.15 62.68
N GLY A 10 -11.57 -25.31 61.95
CA GLY A 10 -10.87 -24.14 62.46
C GLY A 10 -10.82 -23.09 61.35
N LEU A 11 -11.77 -22.16 61.36
CA LEU A 11 -11.81 -20.99 60.47
C LEU A 11 -10.66 -20.04 60.82
N THR A 12 -9.87 -19.65 59.82
CA THR A 12 -9.18 -18.34 59.80
C THR A 12 -9.31 -17.75 58.39
N PRO A 13 -9.54 -16.43 58.26
CA PRO A 13 -10.12 -15.83 57.05
C PRO A 13 -9.16 -15.80 55.87
N GLU A 14 -9.68 -16.23 54.73
CA GLU A 14 -9.10 -16.07 53.39
C GLU A 14 -8.94 -14.58 53.08
N VAL A 15 -7.69 -14.09 53.07
CA VAL A 15 -7.35 -12.81 52.45
C VAL A 15 -7.54 -12.96 50.94
N LYS A 16 -8.66 -12.43 50.45
CA LYS A 16 -8.98 -12.37 49.03
C LYS A 16 -8.01 -11.43 48.32
N LEU A 17 -6.88 -11.98 47.88
CA LEU A 17 -5.96 -11.34 46.93
C LEU A 17 -6.71 -11.17 45.60
N TRP A 18 -7.30 -9.99 45.39
CA TRP A 18 -7.77 -9.57 44.08
C TRP A 18 -6.54 -9.31 43.18
N PRO A 19 -6.53 -9.74 41.91
CA PRO A 19 -5.40 -9.54 41.03
C PRO A 19 -5.16 -8.04 40.80
N ARG A 20 -3.88 -7.64 40.81
CA ARG A 20 -3.40 -6.31 40.40
C ARG A 20 -4.09 -5.92 39.09
N ILE A 21 -4.89 -4.85 39.12
CA ILE A 21 -5.53 -4.29 37.93
C ILE A 21 -4.41 -3.78 37.03
N ALA A 22 -4.29 -4.41 35.86
CA ALA A 22 -3.32 -4.10 34.84
C ALA A 22 -3.49 -2.66 34.35
N ALA A 23 -2.37 -2.02 34.01
CA ALA A 23 -2.31 -0.71 33.41
C ALA A 23 -3.14 -0.68 32.11
N THR A 24 -4.20 0.12 32.07
CA THR A 24 -4.97 0.40 30.86
C THR A 24 -4.16 1.31 29.95
N GLY A 25 -3.27 0.74 29.14
CA GLY A 25 -2.83 1.34 27.88
C GLY A 25 -3.60 0.65 26.76
N ALA A 26 -4.69 1.25 26.28
CA ALA A 26 -5.33 0.75 25.07
C ALA A 26 -4.34 0.85 23.90
N PRO A 27 -4.19 -0.19 23.07
CA PRO A 27 -3.38 -0.08 21.87
C PRO A 27 -3.98 1.02 20.97
N VAL A 28 -3.22 2.08 20.72
CA VAL A 28 -3.53 3.01 19.64
C VAL A 28 -3.29 2.22 18.36
N TYR A 29 -4.35 1.70 17.77
CA TYR A 29 -4.31 1.21 16.40
C TYR A 29 -4.10 2.43 15.50
N THR A 30 -2.85 2.77 15.22
CA THR A 30 -2.51 3.60 14.06
C THR A 30 -2.98 2.79 12.86
N ALA A 31 -4.15 3.13 12.32
CA ALA A 31 -4.56 2.65 11.01
C ALA A 31 -3.39 2.95 10.06
N PRO A 32 -2.96 1.99 9.22
CA PRO A 32 -1.82 2.20 8.33
C PRO A 32 -2.08 3.45 7.50
N MET A 33 -1.32 4.52 7.78
CA MET A 33 -1.46 5.78 7.06
C MET A 33 -0.86 5.58 5.68
N ARG A 34 -1.73 5.37 4.68
CA ARG A 34 -1.31 5.30 3.29
C ARG A 34 -0.95 6.69 2.79
N LEU A 35 0.21 6.83 2.15
CA LEU A 35 0.64 8.12 1.57
C LEU A 35 -0.43 8.63 0.57
N ARG A 36 -0.79 9.91 0.67
CA ARG A 36 -1.76 10.53 -0.25
C ARG A 36 -1.26 10.48 -1.70
N ALA A 37 -2.18 10.35 -2.65
CA ALA A 37 -1.85 10.20 -4.06
C ALA A 37 -1.16 11.45 -4.62
N ASP A 38 -1.67 12.63 -4.28
CA ASP A 38 -1.09 13.91 -4.71
C ASP A 38 0.36 14.09 -4.22
N ILE A 39 0.64 13.69 -2.97
CA ILE A 39 1.99 13.75 -2.40
C ILE A 39 2.92 12.76 -3.09
N PHE A 40 2.46 11.52 -3.33
CA PHE A 40 3.24 10.52 -4.06
C PHE A 40 3.59 10.99 -5.48
N VAL A 41 2.58 11.45 -6.24
CA VAL A 41 2.77 11.95 -7.62
C VAL A 41 3.73 13.13 -7.63
N SER A 42 3.55 14.07 -6.71
CA SER A 42 4.43 15.25 -6.62
C SER A 42 5.88 14.88 -6.25
N ALA A 43 6.08 13.84 -5.45
CA ALA A 43 7.42 13.34 -5.12
C ALA A 43 8.05 12.61 -6.33
N LEU A 44 7.28 11.78 -7.02
CA LEU A 44 7.72 11.07 -8.23
C LEU A 44 8.18 12.05 -9.31
N LEU A 45 7.36 13.05 -9.66
CA LEU A 45 7.72 14.07 -10.65
C LEU A 45 9.03 14.76 -10.30
N ARG A 46 9.22 15.16 -9.03
CA ARG A 46 10.46 15.80 -8.57
C ARG A 46 11.68 14.90 -8.71
N ARG A 47 11.55 13.60 -8.40
CA ARG A 47 12.65 12.63 -8.54
C ARG A 47 13.04 12.41 -10.00
N VAL A 48 12.07 12.33 -10.90
CA VAL A 48 12.30 12.17 -12.34
C VAL A 48 12.94 13.44 -12.93
N PHE A 49 12.45 14.62 -12.56
CA PHE A 49 13.13 15.86 -12.99
C PHE A 49 14.55 15.97 -12.44
N ALA A 50 14.80 15.47 -11.22
CA ALA A 50 16.14 15.46 -10.64
C ALA A 50 17.10 14.48 -11.35
N SER A 51 16.60 13.45 -12.04
CA SER A 51 17.42 12.59 -12.92
C SER A 51 17.66 13.20 -14.31
N GLY A 52 17.02 14.33 -14.62
CA GLY A 52 17.11 15.00 -15.93
C GLY A 52 16.13 14.46 -16.96
N ASP A 53 15.22 13.59 -16.55
CA ASP A 53 14.15 13.03 -17.37
C ASP A 53 12.86 13.87 -17.28
N PHE A 54 11.86 13.52 -18.08
CA PHE A 54 10.60 14.25 -18.13
C PHE A 54 9.45 13.49 -17.44
N ALA A 55 8.59 14.23 -16.74
CA ALA A 55 7.40 13.68 -16.11
C ALA A 55 6.24 14.68 -16.18
N ALA A 56 5.03 14.19 -16.41
CA ALA A 56 3.81 15.00 -16.38
C ALA A 56 2.62 14.23 -15.83
N VAL A 57 1.62 14.97 -15.36
CA VAL A 57 0.31 14.41 -14.98
C VAL A 57 -0.60 14.51 -16.19
N GLU A 58 -0.88 13.39 -16.85
CA GLU A 58 -1.84 13.32 -17.96
C GLU A 58 -3.27 13.48 -17.43
N LYS A 59 -3.58 12.85 -16.29
CA LYS A 59 -4.89 12.95 -15.63
C LYS A 59 -4.73 13.03 -14.11
N LYS A 60 -5.38 14.03 -13.52
CA LYS A 60 -5.55 14.16 -12.07
C LYS A 60 -6.75 13.32 -11.61
N GLY A 61 -6.56 12.66 -10.45
CA GLY A 61 -7.56 11.86 -9.77
C GLY A 61 -7.83 12.37 -8.34
N ALA A 62 -8.44 11.52 -7.51
CA ALA A 62 -8.68 11.82 -6.09
C ALA A 62 -7.35 11.98 -5.33
N GLU A 63 -7.20 13.09 -4.60
CA GLU A 63 -5.93 13.49 -3.98
C GLU A 63 -5.46 12.51 -2.90
N GLU A 64 -6.38 11.96 -2.10
CA GLU A 64 -6.01 11.09 -0.99
C GLU A 64 -5.81 9.64 -1.42
N ALA A 65 -6.84 9.04 -2.01
CA ALA A 65 -6.93 7.59 -2.19
C ALA A 65 -6.86 7.12 -3.66
N GLY A 66 -6.81 8.04 -4.62
CA GLY A 66 -6.88 7.71 -6.05
C GLY A 66 -5.87 6.65 -6.48
N ALA A 67 -6.30 5.72 -7.33
CA ALA A 67 -5.41 4.77 -8.00
C ALA A 67 -4.40 5.55 -8.86
N ILE A 68 -3.14 5.11 -8.91
CA ILE A 68 -2.10 5.77 -9.70
C ILE A 68 -1.64 4.79 -10.77
N PHE A 69 -1.79 5.17 -12.02
CA PHE A 69 -1.19 4.49 -13.15
C PHE A 69 -0.02 5.33 -13.65
N ILE A 70 1.09 4.66 -13.93
CA ILE A 70 2.30 5.32 -14.42
C ILE A 70 2.63 4.71 -15.78
N ARG A 71 2.76 5.56 -16.79
CA ARG A 71 3.14 5.18 -18.14
C ARG A 71 4.55 5.70 -18.43
N GLN A 72 5.47 4.79 -18.67
CA GLN A 72 6.84 5.10 -19.05
C GLN A 72 6.98 5.01 -20.57
N HIS A 73 7.41 6.09 -21.21
CA HIS A 73 7.76 6.18 -22.61
C HIS A 73 9.26 5.98 -22.81
N PHE A 74 9.63 5.06 -23.69
CA PHE A 74 11.02 4.83 -24.07
C PHE A 74 11.34 5.50 -25.40
N ARG A 75 12.63 5.77 -25.63
CA ARG A 75 13.11 6.41 -26.88
C ARG A 75 12.86 5.56 -28.13
N ASN A 76 12.64 4.26 -27.96
CA ASN A 76 12.32 3.34 -29.06
C ASN A 76 10.82 3.31 -29.42
N GLY A 77 10.00 4.17 -28.79
CA GLY A 77 8.56 4.27 -29.05
C GLY A 77 7.70 3.23 -28.34
N LEU A 78 8.30 2.35 -27.53
CA LEU A 78 7.57 1.42 -26.68
C LEU A 78 7.20 2.08 -25.35
N GLU A 79 6.25 1.47 -24.66
CA GLU A 79 5.76 1.95 -23.37
C GLU A 79 5.69 0.83 -22.33
N THR A 80 5.89 1.17 -21.07
CA THR A 80 5.60 0.28 -19.92
C THR A 80 4.53 0.92 -19.06
N LEU A 81 3.51 0.13 -18.72
CA LEU A 81 2.42 0.55 -17.85
C LEU A 81 2.59 -0.11 -16.49
N TYR A 82 2.71 0.72 -15.46
CA TYR A 82 2.65 0.32 -14.07
C TYR A 82 1.26 0.60 -13.52
N ALA A 83 0.68 -0.39 -12.86
CA ALA A 83 -0.62 -0.30 -12.20
C ALA A 83 -0.48 -0.45 -10.68
N PRO A 84 -1.43 0.03 -9.88
CA PRO A 84 -1.44 -0.26 -8.45
C PRO A 84 -1.44 -1.77 -8.22
N ALA A 85 -0.56 -2.25 -7.34
CA ALA A 85 -0.53 -3.66 -6.97
C ALA A 85 -1.82 -4.06 -6.23
N PRO A 86 -2.32 -5.30 -6.41
CA PRO A 86 -3.47 -5.79 -5.67
C PRO A 86 -3.24 -5.73 -4.15
N GLN A 87 -4.30 -5.50 -3.37
CA GLN A 87 -4.21 -5.51 -1.89
C GLN A 87 -3.68 -6.83 -1.32
N THR A 88 -3.80 -7.93 -2.06
CA THR A 88 -3.26 -9.25 -1.68
C THR A 88 -1.73 -9.35 -1.79
N ALA A 89 -1.07 -8.37 -2.40
CA ALA A 89 0.39 -8.32 -2.55
C ALA A 89 1.08 -7.56 -1.40
N PHE A 90 0.32 -7.03 -0.44
CA PHE A 90 0.87 -6.31 0.71
C PHE A 90 1.03 -7.26 1.90
N ASP A 91 2.25 -7.39 2.43
CA ASP A 91 2.49 -8.05 3.71
C ASP A 91 1.91 -7.23 4.87
N GLU A 92 1.67 -7.85 6.04
CA GLU A 92 1.05 -7.24 7.23
C GLU A 92 1.75 -5.95 7.75
N GLY A 93 2.94 -5.63 7.26
CA GLY A 93 3.69 -4.39 7.56
C GLY A 93 3.73 -3.33 6.45
N GLN A 94 3.22 -3.62 5.24
CA GLN A 94 3.27 -2.73 4.07
C GLN A 94 1.94 -2.05 3.76
N ALA A 95 0.94 -2.20 4.64
CA ALA A 95 -0.42 -1.71 4.43
C ALA A 95 -0.54 -0.18 4.21
N GLY A 96 0.54 0.59 4.42
CA GLY A 96 0.62 2.04 4.14
C GLY A 96 1.36 2.42 2.84
N ASP A 97 2.04 1.49 2.18
CA ASP A 97 2.82 1.82 0.98
C ASP A 97 1.96 1.78 -0.28
N ARG A 98 2.35 2.55 -1.29
CA ARG A 98 1.80 2.42 -2.64
C ARG A 98 2.75 1.54 -3.44
N LEU A 99 2.39 0.27 -3.57
CA LEU A 99 3.10 -0.68 -4.40
C LEU A 99 2.48 -0.74 -5.80
N PHE A 100 3.33 -1.03 -6.78
CA PHE A 100 2.97 -1.12 -8.19
C PHE A 100 3.36 -2.48 -8.76
N GLU A 101 2.67 -2.88 -9.81
CA GLU A 101 3.04 -4.02 -10.66
C GLU A 101 3.22 -3.56 -12.10
N VAL A 102 4.05 -4.28 -12.86
CA VAL A 102 4.17 -4.06 -14.29
C VAL A 102 2.97 -4.74 -14.97
N ARG A 103 2.03 -3.93 -15.47
CA ARG A 103 0.83 -4.44 -16.14
C ARG A 103 1.09 -4.75 -17.61
N LEU A 104 1.89 -3.91 -18.27
CA LEU A 104 2.38 -4.11 -19.64
C LEU A 104 3.85 -3.68 -19.68
N SER A 105 4.72 -4.50 -20.26
CA SER A 105 6.15 -4.22 -20.37
C SER A 105 6.54 -4.03 -21.83
N ARG A 106 7.28 -2.95 -22.13
CA ARG A 106 7.81 -2.60 -23.46
C ARG A 106 6.81 -2.92 -24.60
N SER A 107 5.58 -2.49 -24.42
CA SER A 107 4.44 -2.76 -25.31
C SER A 107 4.15 -1.57 -26.22
N ASP A 108 3.37 -1.80 -27.28
CA ASP A 108 2.93 -0.74 -28.18
C ASP A 108 2.07 0.31 -27.44
N PRO A 109 2.23 1.61 -27.76
CA PRO A 109 1.44 2.68 -27.16
C PRO A 109 -0.08 2.50 -27.26
N GLU A 110 -0.55 1.87 -28.34
CA GLU A 110 -1.97 1.62 -28.54
C GLU A 110 -2.51 0.58 -27.54
N ALA A 111 -1.73 -0.45 -27.21
CA ALA A 111 -2.11 -1.44 -26.21
C ALA A 111 -2.19 -0.82 -24.82
N VAL A 112 -1.23 0.06 -24.49
CA VAL A 112 -1.22 0.80 -23.23
C VAL A 112 -2.40 1.77 -23.14
N ARG A 113 -2.66 2.55 -24.19
CA ARG A 113 -3.83 3.45 -24.29
C ARG A 113 -5.15 2.70 -24.12
N ALA A 114 -5.31 1.56 -24.80
CA ALA A 114 -6.51 0.75 -24.70
C ALA A 114 -6.73 0.20 -23.27
N MET A 115 -5.66 -0.15 -22.56
CA MET A 115 -5.74 -0.56 -21.16
C MET A 115 -6.16 0.62 -20.25
N LEU A 116 -5.49 1.77 -20.38
CA LEU A 116 -5.80 2.97 -19.59
C LEU A 116 -7.24 3.44 -19.80
N GLU A 117 -7.77 3.37 -21.02
CA GLU A 117 -9.17 3.73 -21.30
C GLU A 117 -10.17 2.77 -20.65
N ARG A 118 -9.82 1.49 -20.43
CA ARG A 118 -10.66 0.56 -19.65
C ARG A 118 -10.64 0.92 -18.17
N GLU A 119 -9.45 1.17 -17.62
CA GLU A 119 -9.28 1.54 -16.21
C GLU A 119 -9.99 2.87 -15.90
N ARG A 120 -9.90 3.85 -16.80
CA ARG A 120 -10.58 5.14 -16.66
C ARG A 120 -12.10 5.04 -16.66
N LYS A 121 -12.67 4.05 -17.37
CA LYS A 121 -14.11 3.77 -17.33
C LYS A 121 -14.52 3.10 -16.02
N PHE A 122 -13.61 2.34 -15.41
CA PHE A 122 -13.85 1.64 -14.16
C PHE A 122 -13.67 2.57 -12.94
N ASP A 123 -12.59 3.34 -12.91
CA ASP A 123 -12.25 4.32 -11.86
C ASP A 123 -12.00 5.70 -12.48
N PRO A 124 -13.02 6.59 -12.54
CA PRO A 124 -12.85 7.93 -13.09
C PRO A 124 -11.96 8.83 -12.23
N ASP A 125 -11.68 8.45 -10.98
CA ASP A 125 -10.86 9.20 -10.02
C ASP A 125 -9.41 8.71 -9.95
N LEU A 126 -8.98 7.90 -10.93
CA LEU A 126 -7.59 7.50 -11.08
C LEU A 126 -6.69 8.67 -11.54
N TRP A 127 -5.41 8.56 -11.22
CA TRP A 127 -4.31 9.36 -11.74
C TRP A 127 -3.63 8.64 -12.89
N ILE A 128 -3.26 9.38 -13.93
CA ILE A 128 -2.34 8.92 -14.98
C ILE A 128 -1.13 9.86 -14.97
N VAL A 129 0.04 9.28 -14.74
CA VAL A 129 1.32 9.97 -14.78
C VAL A 129 2.12 9.42 -15.95
N GLU A 130 2.62 10.30 -16.80
CA GLU A 130 3.50 9.94 -17.90
C GLU A 130 4.94 10.32 -17.57
N LEU A 131 5.88 9.41 -17.87
CA LEU A 131 7.30 9.57 -17.64
C LEU A 131 8.03 9.29 -18.95
N GLU A 132 8.93 10.17 -19.38
CA GLU A 132 9.89 9.88 -20.45
C GLU A 132 11.26 9.66 -19.81
N ALA A 133 11.60 8.39 -19.56
CA ALA A 133 12.84 7.99 -18.90
C ALA A 133 13.24 6.59 -19.38
N GLU A 134 14.54 6.33 -19.54
CA GLU A 134 15.02 4.97 -19.88
C GLU A 134 15.05 4.07 -18.64
N GLU A 135 15.43 4.62 -17.48
CA GLU A 135 15.54 3.91 -16.21
C GLU A 135 14.79 4.66 -15.11
N LEU A 136 14.03 3.93 -14.30
CA LEU A 136 13.29 4.48 -13.15
C LEU A 136 13.87 4.08 -11.79
N GLY A 137 14.84 3.16 -11.75
CA GLY A 137 15.49 2.71 -10.51
C GLY A 137 14.49 2.32 -9.42
N ASP A 138 14.62 2.94 -8.25
CA ASP A 138 13.75 2.78 -7.08
C ASP A 138 12.68 3.89 -6.97
N MET A 139 12.39 4.60 -8.06
CA MET A 139 11.39 5.67 -8.08
C MET A 139 9.96 5.14 -7.94
N ILE A 140 9.73 3.92 -8.42
CA ILE A 140 8.45 3.22 -8.34
C ILE A 140 8.62 1.99 -7.45
N PRO A 141 8.01 1.96 -6.25
CA PRO A 141 8.04 0.78 -5.39
C PRO A 141 7.25 -0.36 -6.05
N LEU A 142 7.93 -1.41 -6.49
CA LEU A 142 7.29 -2.58 -7.09
C LEU A 142 6.93 -3.61 -6.01
N ALA A 143 5.76 -4.23 -6.13
CA ALA A 143 5.38 -5.36 -5.30
C ALA A 143 6.32 -6.55 -5.57
N LYS A 144 6.70 -7.28 -4.52
CA LYS A 144 7.50 -8.50 -4.65
C LYS A 144 6.63 -9.58 -5.29
N GLY A 145 6.89 -9.94 -6.55
CA GLY A 145 6.25 -11.09 -7.21
C GLY A 145 5.63 -10.86 -8.59
N GLY A 146 5.94 -9.76 -9.27
CA GLY A 146 5.62 -9.55 -10.69
C GLY A 146 6.78 -9.89 -11.60
#